data_AF-A0A5R8QC36-F1
#
_entry.id   AF-A0A5R8QC36-F1
#
_cell.length_a   1.000
_cell.length_b   1.000
_cell.length_c   1.000
_cell.angle_alpha   90.00
_cell.angle_beta   90.00
_cell.angle_gamma   90.00
#
_symmetry.space_group_name_H-M   'P 1'
#
loop_
_entity.id
_entity.type
_entity.pdbx_description
1 polymer ?
#
loop_
_entity_poly.entity_id
_entity_poly.type
_entity_poly.pdbx_seq_one_letter_code
_entity_poly.pdbx_strand_id
1 'polypeptide(L)'
;MITIYTTPSCSSCRKAKKWLDDFGLKYREKNLFVTPLSGSEIKYILERTENGTEDIISKRSKIIVEDGIDVDSMSMSELIEFIQKNPSILRRPIIIDDKRLQVGYNDEEIRAFIPRELRELSIACESCMNFKDCTSVHNILAAATSAGIDISPALKHK
;
A
#
# COMPACT_ATOMS: atom_id res chain seq x y z
N MET A 1 -6.46 -9.39 3.07
CA MET A 1 -5.42 -8.98 4.08
C MET A 1 -4.44 -8.03 3.41
N ILE A 2 -4.05 -6.92 4.06
CA ILE A 2 -3.12 -5.94 3.46
C ILE A 2 -1.70 -6.55 3.37
N THR A 3 -1.07 -6.40 2.22
CA THR A 3 0.34 -6.73 1.97
C THR A 3 1.05 -5.48 1.46
N ILE A 4 2.19 -5.13 2.05
CA ILE A 4 3.04 -4.02 1.62
C ILE A 4 4.40 -4.55 1.15
N TYR A 5 4.74 -4.23 -0.09
CA TYR A 5 6.03 -4.53 -0.68
C TYR A 5 6.97 -3.34 -0.53
N THR A 6 8.11 -3.56 0.11
CA THR A 6 9.05 -2.52 0.52
C THR A 6 10.47 -2.84 0.05
N THR A 7 11.34 -1.82 0.12
CA THR A 7 12.79 -2.00 0.06
C THR A 7 13.44 -1.22 1.20
N PRO A 8 14.67 -1.56 1.61
CA PRO A 8 15.44 -0.75 2.55
C PRO A 8 15.59 0.70 2.06
N SER A 9 15.76 1.63 3.01
CA SER A 9 16.03 3.05 2.76
C SER A 9 14.97 3.84 1.98
N CYS A 10 13.84 3.23 1.60
CA CYS A 10 12.71 3.89 0.92
C CYS A 10 11.91 4.79 1.89
N SER A 11 11.94 6.12 1.68
CA SER A 11 11.21 7.09 2.51
C SER A 11 9.69 6.91 2.44
N SER A 12 9.14 6.75 1.23
CA SER A 12 7.71 6.49 1.02
C SER A 12 7.25 5.20 1.69
N CYS A 13 8.09 4.17 1.72
CA CYS A 13 7.79 2.90 2.38
C CYS A 13 7.71 3.08 3.90
N ARG A 14 8.61 3.89 4.49
CA ARG A 14 8.54 4.21 5.93
C ARG A 14 7.27 4.99 6.28
N LYS A 15 6.88 5.96 5.44
CA LYS A 15 5.63 6.71 5.61
C LYS A 15 4.41 5.80 5.55
N ALA A 16 4.32 4.94 4.53
CA ALA A 16 3.23 3.98 4.38
C ALA A 16 3.09 3.04 5.58
N LYS A 17 4.19 2.45 6.05
CA LYS A 17 4.16 1.57 7.24
C LYS A 17 3.72 2.32 8.48
N LYS A 18 4.31 3.49 8.74
CA LYS A 18 3.90 4.34 9.85
C LYS A 18 2.40 4.66 9.80
N TRP A 19 1.88 5.00 8.63
CA TRP A 19 0.45 5.26 8.47
C TRP A 19 -0.39 4.01 8.79
N LEU A 20 -0.02 2.83 8.29
CA LEU A 20 -0.73 1.59 8.62
C LEU A 20 -0.67 1.28 10.13
N ASP A 21 0.48 1.48 10.76
CA ASP A 21 0.69 1.29 12.20
C ASP A 21 -0.14 2.29 13.03
N ASP A 22 -0.14 3.57 12.64
CA ASP A 22 -0.90 4.63 13.30
C ASP A 22 -2.42 4.36 13.21
N PHE A 23 -2.90 3.77 12.11
CA PHE A 23 -4.30 3.37 11.95
C PHE A 23 -4.62 1.97 12.51
N GLY A 24 -3.65 1.29 13.13
CA GLY A 24 -3.84 -0.04 13.72
C GLY A 24 -4.16 -1.13 12.70
N LEU A 25 -3.82 -0.90 11.43
CA LEU A 25 -4.16 -1.81 10.35
C LEU A 25 -3.14 -2.95 10.29
N LYS A 26 -3.63 -4.19 10.39
CA LYS A 26 -2.77 -5.37 10.24
C LYS A 26 -2.34 -5.53 8.79
N TYR A 27 -1.04 -5.70 8.57
CA TYR A 27 -0.47 -5.95 7.26
C TYR A 27 0.68 -6.95 7.31
N ARG A 28 1.02 -7.53 6.15
CA ARG A 28 2.25 -8.30 5.95
C ARG A 28 3.25 -7.47 5.17
N GLU A 29 4.46 -7.29 5.71
CA GLU A 29 5.57 -6.67 4.99
C GLU A 29 6.34 -7.72 4.19
N LYS A 30 6.64 -7.41 2.92
CA LYS A 30 7.54 -8.19 2.07
C LYS A 30 8.63 -7.29 1.53
N ASN A 31 9.88 -7.57 1.89
CA ASN A 31 11.03 -6.84 1.35
C ASN A 31 11.46 -7.46 0.02
N LEU A 32 11.33 -6.69 -1.07
CA LEU A 32 11.59 -7.13 -2.45
C LEU A 32 13.05 -7.55 -2.71
N PHE A 33 14.00 -7.12 -1.87
CA PHE A 33 15.41 -7.51 -2.00
C PHE A 33 15.77 -8.76 -1.21
N VAL A 34 14.94 -9.14 -0.22
CA VAL A 34 15.14 -10.35 0.59
C VAL A 34 14.29 -11.49 0.05
N THR A 35 13.06 -11.17 -0.34
CA THR A 35 12.10 -12.13 -0.89
C THR A 35 11.61 -11.59 -2.23
N PRO A 36 12.25 -12.00 -3.33
CA PRO A 36 11.81 -11.65 -4.68
C PRO A 36 10.35 -12.07 -4.91
N LEU A 37 9.65 -11.32 -5.75
CA LEU A 37 8.28 -11.68 -6.14
C LEU A 37 8.28 -12.95 -6.99
N SER A 38 7.37 -13.86 -6.68
CA SER A 38 7.04 -14.96 -7.58
C SER A 38 6.29 -14.43 -8.82
N GLY A 39 6.33 -15.18 -9.92
CA GLY A 39 5.63 -14.79 -11.14
C GLY A 39 4.12 -14.67 -10.95
N SER A 40 3.54 -15.49 -10.07
CA SER A 40 2.13 -15.39 -9.70
C SER A 40 1.81 -14.12 -8.91
N GLU A 41 2.71 -13.66 -8.04
CA GLU A 41 2.54 -12.38 -7.33
C GLU A 41 2.65 -11.18 -8.27
N ILE A 42 3.60 -11.21 -9.21
CA ILE A 42 3.74 -10.16 -10.23
C ILE A 42 2.47 -10.09 -11.09
N LYS A 43 1.98 -11.25 -11.56
CA LYS A 43 0.72 -11.33 -12.30
C LYS A 43 -0.46 -10.81 -11.48
N TYR A 44 -0.55 -11.21 -10.20
CA TYR A 44 -1.60 -10.77 -9.29
C TYR A 44 -1.61 -9.24 -9.11
N ILE A 45 -0.44 -8.61 -9.02
CA ILE A 45 -0.31 -7.15 -8.94
C ILE A 45 -0.75 -6.51 -10.27
N LEU A 46 -0.24 -7.01 -11.41
CA LEU A 46 -0.58 -6.48 -12.74
C LEU A 46 -2.08 -6.53 -13.04
N GLU A 47 -2.77 -7.61 -12.66
CA GLU A 47 -4.22 -7.76 -12.83
C GLU A 47 -5.07 -6.70 -12.09
N ARG A 48 -4.46 -5.93 -11.18
CA ARG A 48 -5.11 -4.89 -10.38
C ARG A 48 -4.67 -3.47 -10.75
N THR A 49 -3.79 -3.34 -11.73
CA THR A 49 -3.41 -2.04 -12.29
C THR A 49 -4.50 -1.55 -13.24
N GLU A 50 -4.65 -0.23 -13.34
CA GLU A 50 -5.56 0.38 -14.31
C GLU A 50 -4.83 0.61 -15.65
N ASN A 51 -3.55 0.99 -15.58
CA ASN A 51 -2.72 1.31 -16.74
C ASN A 51 -1.61 0.27 -16.99
N GLY A 52 -1.73 -0.94 -16.44
CA GLY A 52 -0.79 -2.02 -16.69
C GLY A 52 0.60 -1.75 -16.09
N THR A 53 1.63 -1.94 -16.93
CA THR A 53 3.04 -1.74 -16.57
C THR A 53 3.35 -0.32 -16.12
N GLU A 54 2.62 0.68 -16.61
CA GLU A 54 2.89 2.09 -16.33
C GLU A 54 2.71 2.44 -14.85
N ASP A 55 1.75 1.79 -14.20
CA ASP A 55 1.43 2.00 -12.79
C ASP A 55 2.55 1.48 -11.88
N ILE A 56 3.12 0.31 -12.21
CA ILE A 56 4.03 -0.41 -11.30
C ILE A 56 5.50 -0.32 -11.68
N ILE A 57 5.84 0.01 -12.92
CA ILE A 57 7.21 0.09 -13.41
C ILE A 57 7.67 1.54 -13.45
N SER A 58 8.90 1.78 -12.98
CA SER A 58 9.58 3.04 -13.13
C SER A 58 10.44 2.99 -14.40
N LYS A 59 9.88 3.43 -15.54
CA LYS A 59 10.59 3.48 -16.86
C LYS A 59 11.90 4.29 -16.82
N ARG A 60 12.07 5.15 -15.81
CA ARG A 60 13.28 5.93 -15.52
C ARG A 60 14.35 5.16 -14.72
N SER A 61 14.18 3.87 -14.50
CA SER A 61 15.17 3.04 -13.80
C SER A 61 16.44 2.93 -14.63
N LYS A 62 17.60 2.97 -13.97
CA LYS A 62 18.92 2.94 -14.61
C LYS A 62 19.04 1.85 -15.68
N ILE A 63 18.68 0.61 -15.32
CA ILE A 63 18.73 -0.54 -16.24
C ILE A 63 17.85 -0.38 -17.48
N ILE A 64 16.69 0.28 -17.36
CA ILE A 64 15.79 0.48 -18.50
C ILE A 64 16.37 1.55 -19.44
N VAL A 65 16.87 2.64 -18.86
CA VAL A 65 17.37 3.79 -19.63
C VAL A 65 18.71 3.49 -20.30
N GLU A 66 19.64 2.87 -19.58
CA GLU A 66 20.99 2.59 -20.10
C GLU A 66 20.99 1.50 -21.19
N ASP A 67 20.16 0.48 -21.03
CA ASP A 67 20.10 -0.64 -21.98
C ASP A 67 19.05 -0.42 -23.08
N GLY A 68 18.35 0.73 -23.08
CA GLY A 68 17.34 1.08 -24.09
C GLY A 68 16.16 0.10 -24.12
N ILE A 69 15.75 -0.41 -22.97
CA ILE A 69 14.74 -1.48 -22.87
C ILE A 69 13.34 -0.88 -23.07
N ASP A 70 12.62 -1.38 -24.08
CA ASP A 70 11.20 -1.10 -24.25
C ASP A 70 10.35 -2.15 -23.52
N VAL A 71 9.96 -1.81 -22.29
CA VAL A 71 9.16 -2.68 -21.42
C VAL A 71 7.76 -2.92 -21.98
N ASP A 72 7.19 -1.98 -22.73
CA ASP A 72 5.82 -2.10 -23.22
C ASP A 72 5.73 -3.05 -24.43
N SER A 73 6.87 -3.35 -25.06
CA SER A 73 6.98 -4.34 -26.14
C SER A 73 7.10 -5.79 -25.65
N MET A 74 7.35 -6.01 -24.35
CA MET A 74 7.56 -7.35 -23.79
C MET A 74 6.25 -8.14 -23.72
N SER A 75 6.33 -9.44 -23.98
CA SER A 75 5.26 -10.36 -23.60
C SER A 75 5.12 -10.43 -22.07
N MET A 76 3.96 -10.88 -21.59
CA MET A 76 3.71 -11.03 -20.16
C MET A 76 4.75 -11.91 -19.45
N SER A 77 5.21 -12.99 -20.11
CA SER A 77 6.21 -13.89 -19.55
C SER A 77 7.59 -13.23 -19.45
N GLU A 78 8.01 -12.50 -20.50
CA GLU A 78 9.28 -11.76 -20.51
C GLU A 78 9.30 -10.66 -19.47
N LEU A 79 8.18 -9.93 -19.35
CA LEU A 79 8.01 -8.90 -18.34
C LEU A 79 8.15 -9.45 -16.91
N ILE A 80 7.51 -10.59 -16.63
CA ILE A 80 7.60 -11.24 -15.33
C ILE A 80 9.05 -11.61 -15.02
N GLU A 81 9.74 -12.27 -15.96
CA GLU A 81 11.16 -12.61 -15.78
C GLU A 81 12.03 -11.38 -15.58
N PHE A 82 11.76 -10.31 -16.34
CA PHE A 82 12.50 -9.06 -16.24
C PHE A 82 12.35 -8.40 -14.87
N ILE A 83 11.13 -8.37 -14.32
CA ILE A 83 10.84 -7.87 -12.97
C ILE A 83 11.55 -8.73 -11.91
N GLN A 84 11.53 -10.06 -12.05
CA GLN A 84 12.18 -10.96 -11.09
C GLN A 84 13.71 -10.77 -11.06
N LYS A 85 14.33 -10.57 -12.22
CA LYS A 85 15.76 -10.27 -12.34
C LYS A 85 16.10 -8.86 -11.86
N ASN A 86 15.17 -7.91 -11.99
CA ASN A 86 15.40 -6.50 -11.73
C ASN A 86 14.32 -5.88 -10.82
N PRO A 87 14.13 -6.33 -9.56
CA PRO A 87 13.04 -5.86 -8.69
C PRO A 87 13.11 -4.36 -8.36
N SER A 88 14.29 -3.72 -8.55
CA SER A 88 14.49 -2.28 -8.35
C SER A 88 13.71 -1.40 -9.33
N ILE A 89 13.27 -1.94 -10.47
CA ILE A 89 12.46 -1.21 -11.46
C ILE A 89 11.04 -0.94 -10.96
N LEU A 90 10.57 -1.69 -9.96
CA LEU A 90 9.25 -1.50 -9.39
C LEU A 90 9.18 -0.18 -8.61
N ARG A 91 8.09 0.55 -8.83
CA ARG A 91 7.68 1.67 -7.99
C ARG A 91 7.32 1.14 -6.60
N ARG A 92 7.61 1.94 -5.57
CA ARG A 92 7.56 1.50 -4.16
C ARG A 92 7.02 2.61 -3.26
N PRO A 93 6.32 2.26 -2.15
CA PRO A 93 5.85 0.91 -1.82
C PRO A 93 4.75 0.44 -2.80
N ILE A 94 4.48 -0.86 -2.85
CA ILE A 94 3.25 -1.40 -3.45
C ILE A 94 2.39 -1.91 -2.29
N ILE A 95 1.20 -1.37 -2.13
CA ILE A 95 0.26 -1.73 -1.07
C ILE A 95 -0.93 -2.39 -1.74
N ILE A 96 -1.29 -3.60 -1.31
CA ILE A 96 -2.35 -4.38 -1.95
C ILE A 96 -3.18 -5.12 -0.92
N ASP A 97 -4.49 -5.16 -1.13
CA ASP A 97 -5.40 -6.08 -0.45
C ASP A 97 -6.23 -6.86 -1.49
N ASP A 98 -7.34 -7.46 -1.05
CA ASP A 98 -8.19 -8.27 -1.92
C ASP A 98 -8.96 -7.42 -2.95
N LYS A 99 -9.03 -6.10 -2.76
CA LYS A 99 -9.87 -5.16 -3.51
C LYS A 99 -9.12 -3.96 -4.08
N ARG A 100 -7.97 -3.60 -3.51
CA ARG A 100 -7.30 -2.31 -3.75
C ARG A 100 -5.83 -2.53 -4.02
N LEU A 101 -5.29 -1.75 -4.96
CA LEU A 101 -3.87 -1.61 -5.25
C LEU A 101 -3.52 -0.12 -5.11
N GLN A 102 -2.42 0.18 -4.43
CA GLN A 102 -1.81 1.50 -4.43
C GLN A 102 -0.32 1.35 -4.70
N VAL A 103 0.20 2.21 -5.56
CA VAL A 103 1.61 2.25 -5.92
C VAL A 103 2.19 3.60 -5.53
N GLY A 104 3.24 3.58 -4.73
CA GLY A 104 3.76 4.77 -4.07
C GLY A 104 3.02 5.05 -2.76
N TYR A 105 3.28 6.23 -2.19
CA TYR A 105 2.63 6.70 -0.98
C TYR A 105 1.95 8.04 -1.27
N ASN A 106 0.64 8.10 -0.99
CA ASN A 106 -0.18 9.29 -1.01
C ASN A 106 -1.10 9.23 0.23
N ASP A 107 -1.09 10.30 1.04
CA ASP A 107 -1.83 10.41 2.32
C ASP A 107 -3.35 10.32 2.17
N GLU A 108 -3.89 10.69 1.01
CA GLU A 108 -5.32 10.64 0.70
C GLU A 108 -5.70 9.27 0.15
N GLU A 109 -4.97 8.78 -0.86
CA GLU A 109 -5.26 7.49 -1.50
C GLU A 109 -5.11 6.31 -0.53
N ILE A 110 -4.13 6.36 0.39
CA ILE A 110 -3.89 5.26 1.33
C ILE A 110 -5.06 5.05 2.31
N ARG A 111 -5.89 6.07 2.53
CA ARG A 111 -7.14 5.95 3.29
C ARG A 111 -8.12 4.97 2.67
N ALA A 112 -7.95 4.66 1.38
CA ALA A 112 -8.71 3.59 0.75
C ALA A 112 -8.61 2.29 1.54
N PHE A 113 -7.45 1.98 2.15
CA PHE A 113 -7.22 0.76 2.94
C PHE A 113 -7.96 0.70 4.29
N ILE A 114 -8.60 1.79 4.72
CA ILE A 114 -9.47 1.76 5.92
C ILE A 114 -10.65 0.79 5.66
N PRO A 115 -10.95 -0.12 6.59
CA PRO A 115 -12.12 -1.00 6.54
C PRO A 115 -13.41 -0.22 6.33
N ARG A 116 -14.39 -0.82 5.63
CA ARG A 116 -15.65 -0.13 5.27
C ARG A 116 -16.40 0.31 6.52
N GLU A 117 -16.36 -0.54 7.55
CA GLU A 117 -16.96 -0.37 8.87
C GLU A 117 -16.39 0.86 9.60
N LEU A 118 -15.18 1.30 9.22
CA LEU A 118 -14.48 2.45 9.82
C LEU A 118 -14.45 3.70 8.91
N ARG A 119 -14.94 3.62 7.66
CA ARG A 119 -14.87 4.74 6.71
C ARG A 119 -15.81 5.89 7.04
N GLU A 120 -17.06 5.60 7.41
CA GLU A 120 -18.02 6.63 7.81
C GLU A 120 -17.50 7.45 9.01
N LEU A 121 -16.64 6.84 9.82
CA LEU A 121 -16.03 7.40 11.02
C LEU A 121 -14.85 8.32 10.71
N SER A 122 -14.03 7.95 9.70
CA SER A 122 -12.94 8.80 9.21
C SER A 122 -13.43 10.12 8.61
N ILE A 123 -14.60 10.12 7.98
CA ILE A 123 -15.22 11.31 7.37
C ILE A 123 -15.90 12.18 8.43
N ALA A 124 -16.64 11.57 9.37
CA ALA A 124 -17.37 12.30 10.41
C ALA A 124 -16.47 13.04 11.42
N CYS A 125 -15.19 12.66 11.54
CA CYS A 125 -14.27 13.22 12.53
C CYS A 125 -13.34 14.33 12.01
N GLU A 126 -13.34 14.68 10.71
CA GLU A 126 -12.40 15.68 10.19
C GLU A 126 -12.64 17.08 10.77
N SER A 127 -13.88 17.44 11.13
CA SER A 127 -14.24 18.76 11.67
C SER A 127 -14.70 18.79 13.14
N CYS A 128 -14.78 17.66 13.83
CA CYS A 128 -15.37 17.62 15.17
C CYS A 128 -14.40 18.16 16.25
N MET A 129 -14.72 19.30 16.86
CA MET A 129 -13.93 19.91 17.95
C MET A 129 -14.05 19.18 19.30
N ASN A 130 -15.03 18.28 19.47
CA ASN A 130 -15.32 17.55 20.73
C ASN A 130 -14.93 16.07 20.67
N PHE A 131 -13.83 15.77 19.99
CA PHE A 131 -13.39 14.41 19.69
C PHE A 131 -13.13 13.53 20.94
N LYS A 132 -12.66 14.11 22.05
CA LYS A 132 -12.36 13.39 23.29
C LYS A 132 -13.59 12.92 24.06
N ASP A 133 -14.74 13.59 23.85
CA ASP A 133 -15.96 13.35 24.62
C ASP A 133 -17.09 12.76 23.76
N CYS A 134 -16.79 12.36 22.53
CA CYS A 134 -17.78 11.87 21.59
C CYS A 134 -18.16 10.41 21.91
N THR A 135 -19.38 10.17 22.40
CA THR A 135 -19.91 8.82 22.67
C THR A 135 -19.84 7.91 21.45
N SER A 136 -19.96 8.47 20.24
CA SER A 136 -19.76 7.73 19.00
C SER A 136 -18.33 7.19 18.90
N VAL A 137 -17.29 7.98 19.20
CA VAL A 137 -15.87 7.55 19.20
C VAL A 137 -15.61 6.42 20.22
N HIS A 138 -16.27 6.44 21.38
CA HIS A 138 -16.17 5.37 22.37
C HIS A 138 -16.80 4.05 21.90
N ASN A 139 -17.99 4.11 21.29
CA ASN A 139 -18.63 2.92 20.70
C ASN A 139 -17.83 2.36 19.51
N ILE A 140 -17.11 3.23 18.81
CA ILE A 140 -16.23 2.93 17.69
C ILE A 140 -14.93 2.26 18.15
N LEU A 141 -14.28 2.77 19.21
CA LEU A 141 -13.17 2.10 19.87
C LEU A 141 -13.57 0.70 20.32
N ALA A 142 -14.77 0.54 20.88
CA ALA A 142 -15.30 -0.76 21.27
C ALA A 142 -15.54 -1.69 20.07
N ALA A 143 -16.07 -1.18 18.95
CA ALA A 143 -16.31 -1.97 17.73
C ALA A 143 -14.99 -2.37 17.02
N ALA A 144 -14.03 -1.46 16.90
CA ALA A 144 -12.70 -1.72 16.36
C ALA A 144 -11.93 -2.72 17.23
N THR A 145 -12.00 -2.57 18.56
CA THR A 145 -11.43 -3.53 19.52
C THR A 145 -12.06 -4.91 19.36
N SER A 146 -13.38 -4.98 19.15
CA SER A 146 -14.11 -6.23 18.90
C SER A 146 -13.73 -6.89 17.56
N ALA A 147 -13.31 -6.11 16.57
CA ALA A 147 -12.75 -6.60 15.30
C ALA A 147 -11.22 -6.88 15.38
N GLY A 148 -10.60 -6.69 16.54
CA GLY A 148 -9.16 -6.88 16.76
C GLY A 148 -8.28 -5.83 16.07
N ILE A 149 -8.81 -4.62 15.85
CA ILE A 149 -8.16 -3.45 15.25
C ILE A 149 -8.00 -2.39 16.34
N ASP A 150 -6.78 -2.07 16.73
CA ASP A 150 -6.51 -1.00 17.71
C ASP A 150 -6.35 0.34 17.00
N ILE A 151 -7.45 1.11 16.93
CA ILE A 151 -7.45 2.45 16.33
C ILE A 151 -7.04 3.56 17.30
N SER A 152 -6.75 3.24 18.57
CA SER A 152 -6.33 4.22 19.58
C SER A 152 -5.15 5.11 19.14
N PRO A 153 -4.16 4.64 18.35
CA PRO A 153 -3.07 5.48 17.87
C PRO A 153 -3.49 6.54 16.84
N ALA A 154 -4.49 6.26 15.98
CA ALA A 154 -5.00 7.23 14.99
C ALA A 154 -5.70 8.41 15.66
N LEU A 155 -6.22 8.19 16.87
CA LEU A 155 -6.88 9.20 17.68
C LEU A 155 -5.88 10.12 18.42
N LYS A 156 -4.57 9.78 18.46
CA LYS A 156 -3.53 10.57 19.16
C LYS A 156 -2.95 11.71 18.32
N HIS A 157 -3.28 11.81 17.04
CA HIS A 157 -2.74 12.82 16.12
C HIS A 157 -3.67 14.03 15.89
N LYS A 158 -4.58 14.31 16.83
CA LYS A 158 -5.27 15.61 16.96
C LYS A 158 -4.99 16.26 18.30
#